data_AF-A0A7C2YRY8-F1
#
_entry.id   AF-A0A7C2YRY8-F1
#
_cell.length_a   1.000
_cell.length_b   1.000
_cell.length_c   1.000
_cell.angle_alpha   90.00
_cell.angle_beta   90.00
_cell.angle_gamma   90.00
#
_symmetry.space_group_name_H-M   'P 1'
#
loop_
_entity.id
_entity.type
_entity.pdbx_description
1 polymer ?
#
loop_
_entity_poly.entity_id
_entity_poly.type
_entity_poly.pdbx_seq_one_letter_code
_entity_poly.pdbx_strand_id
1 'polypeptide(L)'
;MTEGKELLHVCANCSGQLPRRAEVCPWCGAPAGENEHRHRIRVRKRRSPARKYFEHVRRHWIYFVLAVIAALAAAWLLLDWAQRPTRPPAPAFILWCVVSSLH
;
A
#
# COMPACT_ATOMS: atom_id res chain seq x y z
N MET A 1 4.24 44.84 -9.94
CA MET A 1 2.93 44.69 -10.62
C MET A 1 2.63 43.21 -10.69
N THR A 2 1.88 42.67 -9.73
CA THR A 2 1.44 41.27 -9.75
C THR A 2 0.09 41.23 -10.44
N GLU A 3 0.02 40.65 -11.64
CA GLU A 3 -1.22 40.26 -12.29
C GLU A 3 -1.95 39.24 -11.40
N GLY A 4 -2.76 39.74 -10.48
CA GLY A 4 -3.70 38.94 -9.74
C GLY A 4 -4.78 38.47 -10.69
N LYS A 5 -4.80 37.17 -11.03
CA LYS A 5 -5.99 36.54 -11.58
C LYS A 5 -7.12 36.72 -10.57
N GLU A 6 -7.91 37.78 -10.74
CA GLU A 6 -9.18 37.92 -10.05
C GLU A 6 -10.03 36.70 -10.41
N LEU A 7 -10.20 35.82 -9.42
CA LEU A 7 -11.05 34.66 -9.54
C LEU A 7 -12.50 35.17 -9.68
N LEU A 8 -12.97 35.25 -10.93
CA LEU A 8 -14.34 35.60 -11.26
C LEU A 8 -15.25 34.40 -10.96
N HIS A 9 -16.33 34.62 -10.23
CA HIS A 9 -17.39 33.64 -10.04
C HIS A 9 -18.67 34.13 -10.72
N VAL A 10 -19.50 33.22 -11.21
CA VAL A 10 -20.71 33.57 -11.95
C VAL A 10 -21.90 33.64 -10.99
N CYS A 11 -22.68 34.71 -11.05
CA CYS A 11 -23.93 34.84 -10.30
C CYS A 11 -24.88 33.72 -10.72
N ALA A 12 -25.40 32.96 -9.76
CA ALA A 12 -26.40 31.93 -10.04
C ALA A 12 -27.74 32.50 -10.55
N ASN A 13 -28.04 33.77 -10.24
CA ASN A 13 -29.31 34.40 -10.58
C ASN A 13 -29.28 35.09 -11.95
N CYS A 14 -28.23 35.87 -12.25
CA CYS A 14 -28.18 36.68 -13.48
C CYS A 14 -27.02 36.31 -14.42
N SER A 15 -26.23 35.29 -14.11
CA SER A 15 -25.04 34.88 -14.86
C SER A 15 -23.93 35.95 -15.04
N GLY A 16 -24.02 37.08 -14.33
CA GLY A 16 -22.98 38.11 -14.29
C GLY A 16 -21.68 37.60 -13.66
N GLN A 17 -20.54 38.20 -14.02
CA GLN A 17 -19.22 37.79 -13.52
C GLN A 17 -18.81 38.63 -12.31
N LEU A 18 -18.71 38.04 -11.13
CA LEU A 18 -18.44 38.74 -9.88
C LEU A 18 -17.03 38.45 -9.38
N PRO A 19 -16.39 39.43 -8.70
CA PRO A 19 -15.16 39.16 -7.97
C PRO A 19 -15.45 38.20 -6.82
N ARG A 20 -14.58 37.21 -6.56
CA ARG A 20 -14.75 36.13 -5.55
C ARG A 20 -15.28 36.55 -4.17
N ARG A 21 -15.06 37.80 -3.77
CA ARG A 21 -15.42 38.35 -2.46
C ARG A 21 -16.68 39.21 -2.46
N ALA A 22 -17.34 39.37 -3.61
CA ALA A 22 -18.65 40.01 -3.62
C ALA A 22 -19.61 39.15 -2.80
N GLU A 23 -20.28 39.76 -1.81
CA GLU A 23 -21.32 39.12 -1.01
C GLU A 23 -22.70 39.27 -1.66
N VAL A 24 -22.83 40.27 -2.54
CA VAL A 24 -24.08 40.62 -3.23
C VAL A 24 -23.76 40.93 -4.70
N CYS A 25 -24.63 40.50 -5.60
CA CYS A 25 -24.51 40.75 -7.02
C CYS A 25 -24.86 42.21 -7.38
N PRO A 26 -23.95 42.98 -8.01
CA PRO A 26 -24.23 44.36 -8.37
C PRO A 26 -25.28 44.50 -9.47
N TRP A 27 -25.50 43.44 -10.27
CA TRP A 27 -26.45 43.46 -11.37
C TRP A 27 -27.88 43.10 -10.98
N CYS A 28 -28.06 42.19 -10.01
CA CYS A 28 -29.39 41.69 -9.66
C CYS A 28 -29.71 41.72 -8.16
N GLY A 29 -28.79 42.17 -7.31
CA GLY A 29 -28.99 42.26 -5.86
C GLY A 29 -29.05 40.92 -5.12
N ALA A 30 -28.92 39.78 -5.82
CA ALA A 30 -28.95 38.46 -5.21
C ALA A 30 -27.67 38.21 -4.37
N PRO A 31 -27.77 37.50 -3.23
CA PRO A 31 -26.60 37.13 -2.44
C PRO A 31 -25.68 36.22 -3.26
N ALA A 32 -24.39 36.50 -3.25
CA ALA A 32 -23.36 35.77 -4.01
C ALA A 32 -22.99 34.41 -3.39
N GLY A 33 -23.63 34.03 -2.28
CA GLY A 33 -23.32 32.85 -1.51
C GLY A 33 -24.10 31.61 -1.95
N GLU A 34 -23.43 30.70 -2.67
CA GLU A 34 -23.57 29.24 -2.45
C GLU A 34 -22.52 28.38 -3.20
N ASN A 35 -21.71 28.96 -4.09
CA ASN A 35 -20.93 28.16 -5.04
C ASN A 35 -19.51 27.79 -4.55
N GLU A 36 -18.97 28.50 -3.55
CA GLU A 36 -17.63 28.24 -2.98
C GLU A 36 -17.57 26.85 -2.30
N HIS A 37 -18.65 26.41 -1.65
CA HIS A 37 -18.66 25.13 -0.93
C HIS A 37 -18.73 23.92 -1.88
N ARG A 38 -19.48 24.04 -2.98
CA ARG A 38 -19.65 22.97 -3.98
C ARG A 38 -18.36 22.67 -4.75
N HIS A 39 -17.47 23.65 -4.95
CA HIS A 39 -16.24 23.43 -5.69
C HIS A 39 -15.19 22.62 -4.90
N ARG A 40 -15.07 22.82 -3.57
CA ARG A 40 -14.17 22.01 -2.73
C ARG A 40 -14.59 20.54 -2.65
N ILE A 41 -15.90 20.26 -2.66
CA ILE A 41 -16.43 18.89 -2.60
C ILE A 41 -16.12 18.11 -3.89
N ARG A 42 -16.15 18.77 -5.06
CA ARG A 42 -15.83 18.12 -6.35
C ARG A 42 -14.35 17.77 -6.50
N VAL A 43 -13.44 18.61 -6.02
CA VAL A 43 -11.99 18.33 -6.12
C VAL A 43 -11.58 17.18 -5.20
N ARG A 44 -12.21 17.01 -4.03
CA ARG A 44 -11.97 15.85 -3.15
C ARG A 44 -12.42 14.52 -3.75
N LYS A 45 -13.47 14.50 -4.57
CA LYS A 45 -14.02 13.27 -5.15
C LYS A 45 -13.22 12.73 -6.35
N ARG A 46 -12.26 13.51 -6.88
CA ARG A 46 -11.28 13.07 -7.90
C ARG A 46 -9.95 12.57 -7.32
N ARG A 47 -9.86 12.27 -6.02
CA ARG A 47 -8.77 11.38 -5.54
C ARG A 47 -9.05 9.95 -5.99
N SER A 48 -8.63 9.69 -7.23
CA SER A 48 -8.12 8.43 -7.79
C SER A 48 -8.83 7.14 -7.31
N PRO A 49 -9.74 6.55 -8.13
CA PRO A 49 -10.17 5.15 -7.94
C PRO A 49 -9.01 4.14 -7.90
N ALA A 50 -7.79 4.55 -8.29
CA ALA A 50 -6.56 3.76 -8.19
C ALA A 50 -6.24 3.24 -6.78
N ARG A 51 -6.73 3.87 -5.71
CA ARG A 51 -6.39 3.44 -4.33
C ARG A 51 -7.01 2.10 -3.95
N LYS A 52 -8.17 1.73 -4.53
CA LYS A 52 -8.88 0.49 -4.18
C LYS A 52 -8.35 -0.76 -4.87
N TYR A 53 -7.66 -0.62 -6.02
CA TYR A 53 -7.05 -1.78 -6.70
C TYR A 53 -5.77 -2.26 -6.01
N PHE A 54 -4.97 -1.33 -5.47
CA PHE A 54 -3.69 -1.67 -4.85
C PHE A 54 -3.81 -2.49 -3.55
N GLU A 55 -4.89 -2.36 -2.79
CA GLU A 55 -5.03 -3.09 -1.51
C GLU A 55 -5.25 -4.60 -1.68
N HIS A 56 -6.00 -5.01 -2.70
CA HIS A 56 -6.20 -6.44 -2.98
C HIS A 56 -4.94 -7.10 -3.54
N VAL A 57 -4.24 -6.44 -4.47
CA VAL A 57 -2.98 -6.98 -5.03
C VAL A 57 -1.90 -7.09 -3.96
N ARG A 58 -1.79 -6.09 -3.06
CA ARG A 58 -0.78 -6.09 -2.00
C ARG A 58 -0.96 -7.24 -1.00
N ARG A 59 -2.20 -7.57 -0.63
CA ARG A 59 -2.45 -8.66 0.33
C ARG A 59 -2.09 -10.03 -0.27
N HIS A 60 -2.45 -10.28 -1.53
CA HIS A 60 -2.12 -11.54 -2.20
C HIS A 60 -0.60 -11.70 -2.40
N TRP A 61 0.10 -10.61 -2.69
CA TRP A 61 1.55 -10.64 -2.87
C TRP A 61 2.30 -10.99 -1.57
N ILE A 62 1.83 -10.49 -0.43
CA ILE A 62 2.42 -10.82 0.89
C ILE A 62 2.27 -12.32 1.19
N TYR A 63 1.09 -12.90 0.97
CA TYR A 63 0.88 -14.34 1.20
C TYR A 63 1.73 -15.21 0.27
N PHE A 64 1.89 -14.80 -0.99
CA PHE A 64 2.75 -15.50 -1.95
C PHE A 64 4.21 -15.53 -1.47
N VAL A 65 4.75 -14.38 -1.05
CA VAL A 65 6.12 -14.28 -0.53
C VAL A 65 6.31 -15.14 0.73
N LEU A 66 5.37 -15.10 1.67
CA LEU A 66 5.44 -15.92 2.88
C LEU A 66 5.40 -17.43 2.58
N ALA A 67 4.59 -17.86 1.61
CA ALA A 67 4.51 -19.26 1.20
C ALA A 67 5.83 -19.76 0.61
N VAL A 68 6.49 -18.95 -0.24
CA VAL A 68 7.81 -19.28 -0.82
C VAL A 68 8.87 -19.41 0.27
N ILE A 69 8.92 -18.48 1.22
CA ILE A 69 9.87 -18.53 2.34
C ILE A 69 9.66 -19.79 3.18
N ALA A 70 8.41 -20.13 3.51
CA ALA A 70 8.09 -21.33 4.27
C ALA A 70 8.51 -22.63 3.54
N ALA A 71 8.28 -22.69 2.22
CA ALA A 71 8.69 -23.83 1.39
C ALA A 71 10.22 -23.98 1.34
N LEU A 72 10.95 -22.88 1.19
CA LEU A 72 12.41 -22.88 1.20
C LEU A 72 12.97 -23.31 2.55
N ALA A 73 12.40 -22.81 3.65
CA ALA A 73 12.79 -23.21 5.01
C ALA A 73 12.55 -24.70 5.27
N ALA A 74 11.41 -25.24 4.82
CA ALA A 74 11.10 -26.66 4.93
C ALA A 74 12.06 -27.52 4.10
N ALA A 75 12.36 -27.12 2.87
CA ALA A 75 13.34 -27.81 2.02
C ALA A 75 14.74 -27.80 2.66
N TRP A 76 15.15 -26.67 3.24
CA TRP A 76 16.42 -26.54 3.95
C TRP A 76 16.48 -27.44 5.19
N LEU A 77 15.40 -27.53 5.97
CA LEU A 77 15.28 -28.46 7.11
C LEU A 77 15.35 -29.92 6.69
N LEU A 78 14.74 -30.29 5.57
CA LEU A 78 14.82 -31.65 5.03
C LEU A 78 16.24 -32.00 4.56
N LEU A 79 16.91 -31.04 3.90
CA LEU A 79 18.30 -31.19 3.51
C LEU A 79 19.23 -31.30 4.72
N ASP A 80 19.04 -30.47 5.75
CA ASP A 80 19.77 -30.56 7.01
C ASP A 80 19.58 -31.95 7.64
N TRP A 81 18.34 -32.42 7.73
CA TRP A 81 18.04 -33.74 8.27
C TRP A 81 18.71 -34.87 7.47
N ALA A 82 18.72 -34.77 6.13
CA ALA A 82 19.38 -35.74 5.26
C ALA A 82 20.91 -35.68 5.35
N GLN A 83 21.48 -34.50 5.56
CA GLN A 83 22.92 -34.30 5.70
C GLN A 83 23.44 -34.58 7.09
N ARG A 84 22.59 -34.74 8.11
CA ARG A 84 23.03 -35.24 9.42
C ARG A 84 23.66 -36.60 9.20
N PRO A 85 25.00 -36.72 9.25
CA PRO A 85 25.62 -38.03 9.14
C PRO A 85 25.04 -38.82 10.29
N THR A 86 24.47 -39.98 9.99
CA THR A 86 24.18 -41.01 10.99
C THR A 86 25.52 -41.36 11.63
N ARG A 87 25.97 -40.56 12.62
CA ARG A 87 27.03 -40.98 13.51
C ARG A 87 26.52 -42.30 14.07
N PRO A 88 27.18 -43.44 13.78
CA PRO A 88 26.80 -44.67 14.42
C PRO A 88 26.80 -44.41 15.93
N PRO A 89 25.81 -44.94 16.67
CA PRO A 89 25.82 -44.77 18.11
C PRO A 89 27.20 -45.21 18.61
N ALA A 90 27.84 -44.34 19.40
CA ALA A 90 29.17 -44.54 19.97
C ALA A 90 29.52 -45.97 20.44
N PRO A 91 28.59 -46.82 20.96
CA PRO A 91 28.93 -48.21 21.27
C PRO A 91 29.44 -49.05 20.09
N ALA A 92 28.98 -48.81 18.86
CA ALA A 92 29.35 -49.66 17.72
C ALA A 92 30.81 -49.46 17.27
N PHE A 93 31.32 -48.23 17.37
CA PHE A 93 32.72 -47.92 17.01
C PHE A 93 33.70 -48.48 18.04
N ILE A 94 33.35 -48.40 19.32
CA ILE A 94 34.19 -48.94 20.41
C ILE A 94 34.28 -50.47 20.32
N LEU A 95 33.15 -51.15 20.06
CA LEU A 95 33.12 -52.61 19.86
C LEU A 95 33.98 -53.06 18.66
N TRP A 96 33.95 -52.34 17.55
CA TRP A 96 34.76 -52.67 16.38
C TRP A 96 36.27 -52.50 16.64
N CYS A 97 36.68 -51.41 17.31
CA CYS A 97 38.08 -51.21 17.69
C CYS A 97 38.61 -52.28 18.66
N VAL A 98 37.79 -52.73 19.61
CA VAL A 98 38.16 -53.79 20.55
C VAL A 98 38.31 -55.14 19.83
N VAL A 99 37.39 -55.49 18.92
CA VAL A 99 37.47 -56.74 18.16
C VAL A 99 38.66 -56.74 17.20
N SER A 100 38.95 -55.63 16.52
CA SER A 100 40.11 -55.53 15.61
C SER A 100 41.47 -55.50 16.31
N SER A 101 41.54 -55.20 17.61
CA SER A 101 42.82 -55.27 18.37
C SER A 101 43.07 -56.65 18.98
N LEU A 102 42.12 -57.60 18.86
CA LEU A 102 42.21 -58.96 19.42
C LEU A 102 42.55 -60.04 18.38
N HIS A 103 42.71 -59.67 17.10
CA HIS A 103 43.17 -60.53 16.01
C HIS A 103 44.53 -60.03 15.52
#